data_AF-A0A8J8JZ64-F1
#
_entry.id   AF-A0A8J8JZ64-F1
#
_cell.length_a   1.000
_cell.length_b   1.000
_cell.length_c   1.000
_cell.angle_alpha   90.00
_cell.angle_beta   90.00
_cell.angle_gamma   90.00
#
_symmetry.space_group_name_H-M   'P 1'
#
loop_
_entity.id
_entity.type
_entity.pdbx_description
1 polymer ?
#
loop_
_entity_poly.entity_id
_entity_poly.type
_entity_poly.pdbx_seq_one_letter_code
_entity_poly.pdbx_strand_id
1 'polypeptide(L)'
;MLYIVFALLGRQYPNILNGSLSYAPAFLVLSGLGLYHFIHKKQQKFLLLSALAVFSLALVLRTLDNMLCPYFPIGTHFLWHIFNGILVYFLSLALMLNLEQEQ
;
A
#
# COMPACT_ATOMS: atom_id res chain seq x y z
N MET A 1 13.44 -3.16 12.95
CA MET A 1 12.68 -3.02 14.23
C MET A 1 11.70 -1.84 14.22
N LEU A 2 12.12 -0.64 13.81
CA LEU A 2 11.29 0.58 13.80
C LEU A 2 9.94 0.42 13.06
N TYR A 3 9.95 -0.17 11.87
CA TYR A 3 8.74 -0.46 11.08
C TYR A 3 7.71 -1.28 11.88
N ILE A 4 8.17 -2.36 12.50
CA ILE A 4 7.32 -3.29 13.25
C ILE A 4 6.73 -2.57 14.47
N VAL A 5 7.54 -1.78 15.17
CA VAL A 5 7.07 -0.99 16.33
C VAL A 5 5.96 -0.04 15.91
N PHE A 6 6.15 0.76 14.85
CA PHE A 6 5.10 1.68 14.40
C PHE A 6 3.85 0.95 13.92
N ALA A 7 3.99 -0.19 13.26
CA ALA A 7 2.83 -1.00 12.84
C ALA A 7 2.04 -1.52 14.05
N LEU A 8 2.73 -1.98 15.10
CA LEU A 8 2.13 -2.44 16.35
C LEU A 8 1.44 -1.30 17.12
N LEU A 9 2.07 -0.12 17.19
CA LEU A 9 1.46 1.07 17.79
C LEU A 9 0.20 1.49 17.05
N GLY A 10 0.23 1.52 15.71
CA GLY A 10 -0.94 1.85 14.89
C GLY A 10 -2.11 0.87 15.09
N ARG A 11 -1.81 -0.40 15.37
CA ARG A 11 -2.82 -1.44 15.65
C ARG A 11 -3.60 -1.20 16.95
N GLN A 12 -3.07 -0.41 17.89
CA GLN A 12 -3.77 -0.08 19.14
C GLN A 12 -4.99 0.83 18.92
N TYR A 13 -5.11 1.44 17.74
CA TYR A 13 -6.19 2.38 17.40
C TYR A 13 -7.07 1.84 16.25
N PRO A 14 -7.81 0.72 16.46
CA PRO A 14 -8.58 0.07 15.39
C PRO A 14 -9.71 0.96 14.84
N ASN A 15 -10.22 1.88 15.65
CA ASN A 15 -11.32 2.77 15.27
C ASN A 15 -10.88 3.92 14.35
N ILE A 16 -9.58 4.22 14.27
CA ILE A 16 -9.06 5.27 13.40
C ILE A 16 -8.93 4.71 11.99
N LEU A 17 -9.66 5.29 11.04
CA LEU A 17 -9.63 4.94 9.62
C LEU A 17 -9.83 3.43 9.36
N ASN A 18 -10.69 2.77 10.13
CA ASN A 18 -10.93 1.32 10.05
C ASN A 18 -9.64 0.47 10.19
N GLY A 19 -8.75 0.88 11.10
CA GLY A 19 -7.47 0.22 11.37
C GLY A 19 -6.40 0.45 10.31
N SER A 20 -6.66 1.34 9.33
CA SER A 20 -5.71 1.65 8.25
C SER A 20 -4.43 2.34 8.75
N LEU A 21 -4.42 2.88 9.98
CA LEU A 21 -3.24 3.52 10.58
C LEU A 21 -2.04 2.56 10.71
N SER A 22 -2.30 1.26 10.89
CA SER A 22 -1.25 0.24 10.95
C SER A 22 -0.43 0.12 9.66
N TYR A 23 -0.93 0.63 8.53
CA TYR A 23 -0.27 0.63 7.23
C TYR A 23 0.60 1.88 6.98
N ALA A 24 0.58 2.87 7.86
CA ALA A 24 1.36 4.10 7.70
C ALA A 24 2.88 3.83 7.49
N PRO A 25 3.52 2.90 8.23
CA PRO A 25 4.92 2.57 7.96
C PRO A 25 5.15 1.99 6.57
N ALA A 26 4.24 1.13 6.09
CA ALA A 26 4.31 0.55 4.74
C ALA A 26 4.19 1.64 3.67
N PHE A 27 3.26 2.56 3.88
CA PHE A 27 3.02 3.68 2.97
C PHE A 27 4.23 4.61 2.87
N LEU A 28 4.87 4.92 3.99
CA LEU A 28 6.08 5.75 4.04
C LEU A 28 7.25 5.08 3.33
N VAL A 29 7.47 3.78 3.57
CA VAL A 29 8.52 3.01 2.90
C VAL A 29 8.29 2.98 1.39
N LEU A 30 7.06 2.68 0.94
CA LEU A 30 6.73 2.64 -0.48
C LEU A 30 6.90 4.01 -1.15
N SER A 31 6.50 5.09 -0.46
CA SER A 31 6.68 6.46 -0.94
C SER A 31 8.15 6.80 -1.12
N GLY A 32 8.99 6.47 -0.12
CA GLY A 32 10.44 6.65 -0.18
C GLY A 32 11.08 5.86 -1.32
N LEU A 33 10.71 4.58 -1.47
CA LEU A 33 11.22 3.72 -2.55
C LEU A 33 10.76 4.17 -3.94
N GLY A 34 9.52 4.64 -4.07
CA GLY A 34 8.99 5.19 -5.31
C GLY A 34 9.72 6.47 -5.73
N LEU A 35 9.94 7.38 -4.78
CA LEU A 35 10.72 8.60 -5.03
C LEU A 35 12.18 8.25 -5.39
N TYR A 36 12.79 7.29 -4.69
CA TYR A 36 14.13 6.80 -5.00
C TYR A 36 14.24 6.27 -6.43
N HIS A 37 13.33 5.39 -6.86
CA HIS A 37 13.30 4.86 -8.24
C HIS A 37 13.13 5.98 -9.27
N PHE A 38 12.30 6.98 -8.98
CA PHE A 38 12.09 8.14 -9.84
C PHE A 38 13.36 8.98 -10.00
N ILE A 39 14.02 9.32 -8.90
CA ILE A 39 15.24 10.15 -8.90
C ILE A 39 16.41 9.42 -9.56
N HIS A 40 16.60 8.14 -9.24
CA HIS A 40 17.75 7.35 -9.71
C HIS A 40 17.52 6.70 -11.08
N LYS A 41 16.40 7.03 -11.75
CA LYS A 41 16.04 6.54 -13.09
C LYS A 41 16.15 5.02 -13.24
N LYS A 42 15.76 4.28 -12.20
CA LYS A 42 15.69 2.81 -12.20
C LYS A 42 14.72 2.31 -13.28
N GLN A 43 14.80 1.02 -13.64
CA GLN A 43 13.89 0.45 -14.64
C GLN A 43 12.44 0.60 -14.19
N GLN A 44 11.60 1.05 -15.12
CA GLN A 44 10.21 1.41 -14.86
C GLN A 44 10.05 2.32 -13.63
N LYS A 45 10.76 3.45 -13.62
CA LYS A 45 10.82 4.42 -12.52
C LYS A 45 9.48 4.87 -11.91
N PHE A 46 8.36 4.75 -12.65
CA PHE A 46 7.03 5.09 -12.17
C PHE A 46 6.27 3.92 -11.54
N LEU A 47 6.74 2.68 -11.67
CA LEU A 47 6.01 1.48 -11.25
C LEU A 47 5.70 1.49 -9.75
N LEU A 48 6.66 1.88 -8.91
CA LEU A 48 6.44 2.01 -7.46
C LEU A 48 5.56 3.22 -7.08
N LEU A 49 5.52 4.29 -7.90
CA LEU A 49 4.59 5.40 -7.71
C LEU A 49 3.16 4.98 -8.10
N SER A 50 3.01 4.19 -9.16
CA SER A 50 1.74 3.54 -9.51
C SER A 50 1.28 2.59 -8.41
N ALA A 51 2.21 1.83 -7.81
CA ALA A 51 1.93 0.98 -6.65
C ALA A 51 1.44 1.80 -5.44
N LEU A 52 2.05 2.97 -5.20
CA LEU A 52 1.61 3.89 -4.15
C LEU A 52 0.18 4.40 -4.39
N ALA A 53 -0.17 4.74 -5.63
CA ALA A 53 -1.51 5.18 -5.99
C ALA A 53 -2.54 4.06 -5.79
N VAL A 54 -2.22 2.84 -6.24
CA VAL A 54 -3.03 1.62 -6.01
C VAL A 54 -3.22 1.36 -4.52
N PHE A 55 -2.16 1.50 -3.72
CA PHE A 55 -2.23 1.29 -2.28
C PHE A 55 -3.08 2.36 -1.58
N SER A 56 -2.94 3.63 -1.99
CA SER A 56 -3.78 4.73 -1.49
C SER A 56 -5.26 4.45 -1.72
N LEU A 57 -5.61 4.01 -2.94
CA LEU A 57 -6.99 3.65 -3.28
C LEU A 57 -7.49 2.46 -2.46
N ALA A 58 -6.65 1.45 -2.24
CA ALA A 58 -6.99 0.33 -1.35
C ALA A 58 -7.33 0.83 0.06
N LEU A 59 -6.50 1.69 0.65
CA LEU A 59 -6.73 2.22 2.01
C LEU A 59 -7.99 3.09 2.11
N VAL A 60 -8.30 3.87 1.07
CA VAL A 60 -9.57 4.62 0.99
C VAL A 60 -10.75 3.66 0.99
N LEU A 61 -10.73 2.63 0.14
CA LEU A 61 -11.80 1.62 0.06
C LEU A 61 -11.97 0.88 1.39
N ARG A 62 -10.88 0.54 2.09
CA ARG A 62 -10.95 -0.05 3.43
C ARG A 62 -11.57 0.90 4.45
N THR A 63 -11.22 2.17 4.39
CA THR A 63 -11.72 3.18 5.33
C THR A 63 -13.21 3.43 5.13
N LEU A 64 -13.66 3.52 3.88
CA LEU A 64 -15.07 3.74 3.52
C LEU A 64 -15.96 2.53 3.80
N ASP A 65 -15.39 1.33 3.91
CA ASP A 65 -16.12 0.07 4.13
C ASP A 65 -17.10 0.15 5.30
N ASN A 66 -16.66 0.64 6.46
CA ASN A 66 -17.53 0.79 7.63
C ASN A 66 -18.67 1.79 7.43
N MET A 67 -18.46 2.84 6.61
CA MET A 67 -19.48 3.85 6.32
C MET A 67 -20.52 3.35 5.32
N LEU A 68 -20.10 2.51 4.36
CA LEU A 68 -20.94 2.03 3.27
C LEU A 68 -21.68 0.73 3.61
N CYS A 69 -21.15 -0.07 4.55
CA CYS A 69 -21.72 -1.36 4.97
C CYS A 69 -23.23 -1.30 5.32
N PRO A 70 -23.76 -0.25 5.99
CA PRO A 70 -25.21 -0.17 6.29
C PRO A 70 -26.10 -0.05 5.04
N TYR A 71 -25.58 0.47 3.92
CA TYR A 71 -26.32 0.70 2.68
C TYR A 71 -26.02 -0.34 1.59
N PHE A 72 -24.83 -0.94 1.65
CA PHE A 72 -24.37 -1.97 0.73
C PHE A 72 -23.71 -3.09 1.53
N PRO A 73 -24.45 -4.18 1.86
CA PRO A 73 -24.00 -5.21 2.81
C PRO A 73 -22.72 -5.95 2.41
N ILE A 74 -22.40 -5.99 1.12
CA ILE A 74 -21.13 -6.56 0.61
C ILE A 74 -19.93 -5.66 0.97
N GLY A 75 -20.16 -4.36 1.17
CA GLY A 75 -19.14 -3.37 1.50
C GLY A 75 -18.16 -3.12 0.35
N THR A 76 -17.04 -2.48 0.68
CA THR A 76 -15.90 -2.23 -0.23
C THR A 76 -14.68 -3.08 0.13
N HIS A 77 -14.78 -3.92 1.17
CA HIS A 77 -13.69 -4.76 1.66
C HIS A 77 -13.06 -5.66 0.58
N PHE A 78 -13.89 -6.26 -0.28
CA PHE A 78 -13.41 -7.13 -1.36
C PHE A 78 -12.53 -6.35 -2.36
N LEU A 79 -12.85 -5.08 -2.62
CA LEU A 79 -12.03 -4.22 -3.48
C LEU A 79 -10.68 -3.94 -2.83
N TRP A 80 -10.64 -3.68 -1.51
CA TRP A 80 -9.37 -3.55 -0.79
C TRP A 80 -8.47 -4.78 -1.02
N HIS A 81 -9.00 -6.00 -0.96
CA HIS A 81 -8.21 -7.21 -1.26
C HIS A 81 -7.68 -7.24 -2.70
N ILE A 82 -8.52 -6.91 -3.70
CA ILE A 82 -8.13 -6.89 -5.11
C ILE A 82 -6.99 -5.88 -5.34
N PHE A 83 -7.14 -4.65 -4.83
CA PHE A 83 -6.10 -3.62 -4.97
C PHE A 83 -4.81 -3.99 -4.21
N ASN A 84 -4.88 -4.71 -3.09
CA ASN A 84 -3.67 -5.25 -2.44
C ASN A 84 -3.00 -6.34 -3.28
N GLY A 85 -3.76 -7.18 -3.98
CA GLY A 85 -3.20 -8.14 -4.93
C GLY A 85 -2.44 -7.44 -6.07
N ILE A 86 -3.02 -6.39 -6.64
CA ILE A 86 -2.38 -5.56 -7.68
C ILE A 86 -1.12 -4.87 -7.13
N LEU A 87 -1.19 -4.33 -5.91
CA LEU A 87 -0.04 -3.74 -5.22
C LEU A 87 1.12 -4.73 -5.14
N VAL A 88 0.88 -5.94 -4.61
CA VAL A 88 1.92 -6.97 -4.48
C VAL A 88 2.48 -7.35 -5.85
N TYR A 89 1.65 -7.45 -6.88
CA TYR A 89 2.11 -7.68 -8.25
C TYR A 89 3.08 -6.59 -8.72
N PHE A 90 2.77 -5.30 -8.52
CA PHE A 90 3.68 -4.21 -8.90
C PHE A 90 4.99 -4.22 -8.11
N LEU A 91 4.95 -4.53 -6.80
CA LEU A 91 6.17 -4.62 -5.99
C LEU A 91 7.07 -5.75 -6.46
N SER A 92 6.50 -6.93 -6.72
CA SER A 92 7.24 -8.09 -7.23
C SER A 92 7.83 -7.81 -8.60
N LEU A 93 7.06 -7.17 -9.49
CA LEU A 93 7.54 -6.80 -10.82
C LEU A 93 8.69 -5.78 -10.73
N ALA A 94 8.57 -4.76 -9.88
CA ALA A 94 9.62 -3.77 -9.67
C ALA A 94 10.91 -4.42 -9.14
N LEU A 95 10.77 -5.38 -8.23
CA LEU A 95 11.88 -6.15 -7.68
C LEU A 95 12.58 -6.97 -8.78
N MET A 96 11.84 -7.79 -9.52
CA MET A 96 12.42 -8.64 -10.58
C MET A 96 13.18 -7.81 -11.63
N LEU A 97 12.56 -6.74 -12.13
CA LEU A 97 13.16 -5.88 -13.17
C LEU A 97 14.45 -5.17 -12.72
N ASN A 98 14.60 -4.90 -11.43
CA ASN A 98 15.76 -4.18 -10.91
C ASN A 98 16.81 -5.08 -10.25
N LEU A 99 16.48 -6.34 -9.96
CA LEU A 99 17.46 -7.36 -9.55
C LEU A 99 18.29 -7.85 -10.73
N GLU A 100 17.65 -8.11 -11.88
CA GLU A 100 18.34 -8.58 -13.10
C GLU A 100 19.31 -7.53 -13.69
N GLN A 101 19.10 -6.25 -13.38
CA GLN A 101 19.96 -5.15 -13.82
C GLN A 101 21.25 -5.00 -13.01
N GLU A 102 21.28 -5.53 -11.78
CA GLU A 102 22.45 -5.43 -10.90
C GLU A 102 23.35 -6.67 -10.98
N GLN A 103 22.97 -7.69 -11.77
CA GLN A 103 23.81 -8.82 -12.17
C GLN A 103 24.55 -8.53 -13.48
#